data_AF-A0A916EKZ8-F1
#
_entry.id   AF-A0A916EKZ8-F1
#
_cell.length_a   1.000
_cell.length_b   1.000
_cell.length_c   1.000
_cell.angle_alpha   90.00
_cell.angle_beta   90.00
_cell.angle_gamma   90.00
#
_symmetry.space_group_name_H-M   'P 1'
#
loop_
_entity.id
_entity.type
_entity.pdbx_description
1 polymer ?
#
loop_
_entity_poly.entity_id
_entity_poly.type
_entity_poly.pdbx_seq_one_letter_code
_entity_poly.pdbx_strand_id
1 'polypeptide(L)'
;MNTEENDLDLYELLGVNYNSTKEEIDKAYRRKAIKFHPDKNRDNVEAATKFFHQISAAYKTLTDPQKKLEYDKIHKAKIESKKRFEKLDAKRKALKEELEEREKAVKQSKKTPVYTQESCEAKIERIKEETARRRREREEKLRLSADQRSKASTTYRTNLTPPSSSKNSIKVPGPSKPLFGYRQGSDFESIVLNKMIEQGKLEKEKQQS
;
A
#
# COMPACT_ATOMS: atom_id res chain seq x y z
N MET A 1 -32.62 -33.07 -18.58
CA MET A 1 -33.14 -33.43 -17.24
C MET A 1 -33.11 -32.16 -16.41
N ASN A 2 -34.26 -31.69 -15.91
CA ASN A 2 -34.36 -30.42 -15.19
C ASN A 2 -33.63 -30.52 -13.84
N THR A 3 -32.43 -29.93 -13.75
CA THR A 3 -31.56 -30.03 -12.56
C THR A 3 -31.94 -29.02 -11.47
N GLU A 4 -32.69 -27.97 -11.80
CA GLU A 4 -33.03 -26.85 -10.91
C GLU A 4 -34.12 -27.17 -9.87
N GLU A 5 -34.94 -28.22 -10.07
CA GLU A 5 -36.13 -28.47 -9.23
C GLU A 5 -35.89 -29.34 -7.98
N ASN A 6 -34.69 -29.93 -7.82
CA ASN A 6 -34.44 -30.97 -6.80
C ASN A 6 -33.41 -30.59 -5.72
N ASP A 7 -32.97 -29.33 -5.65
CA ASP A 7 -31.95 -28.91 -4.67
C ASP A 7 -32.52 -28.44 -3.31
N LEU A 8 -33.85 -28.39 -3.17
CA LEU A 8 -34.49 -28.10 -1.90
C LEU A 8 -34.48 -29.33 -0.98
N ASP A 9 -34.11 -29.14 0.28
CA ASP A 9 -34.17 -30.19 1.30
C ASP A 9 -35.62 -30.64 1.51
N LEU A 10 -35.86 -31.95 1.50
CA LEU A 10 -37.19 -32.54 1.65
C LEU A 10 -37.77 -32.28 3.05
N TYR A 11 -36.90 -32.24 4.06
CA TYR A 11 -37.29 -31.94 5.44
C TYR A 11 -37.72 -30.47 5.58
N GLU A 12 -36.95 -29.54 5.01
CA GLU A 12 -37.30 -28.12 4.96
C GLU A 12 -38.57 -27.86 4.13
N LEU A 13 -38.71 -28.57 3.02
CA LEU A 13 -39.88 -28.48 2.14
C LEU A 13 -41.16 -28.97 2.83
N LEU A 14 -41.10 -29.92 3.75
CA LEU A 14 -42.21 -30.28 4.63
C LEU A 14 -42.27 -29.45 5.92
N GLY A 15 -41.21 -28.73 6.26
CA GLY A 15 -41.12 -27.91 7.47
C GLY A 15 -41.07 -28.76 8.73
N VAL A 16 -40.36 -29.89 8.66
CA VAL A 16 -40.19 -30.85 9.74
C VAL A 16 -38.71 -30.99 10.07
N ASN A 17 -38.40 -31.52 11.26
CA ASN A 17 -37.02 -31.78 11.64
C ASN A 17 -36.54 -33.08 10.97
N TYR A 18 -35.24 -33.23 10.78
CA TYR A 18 -34.60 -34.48 10.37
C TYR A 18 -34.99 -35.67 11.28
N ASN A 19 -35.14 -35.41 12.58
CA ASN A 19 -35.53 -36.42 13.57
C ASN A 19 -37.04 -36.64 13.68
N SER A 20 -37.85 -36.05 12.80
CA SER A 20 -39.31 -36.15 12.88
C SER A 20 -39.81 -37.58 12.66
N THR A 21 -40.84 -37.93 13.42
CA THR A 21 -41.53 -39.22 13.29
C THR A 21 -42.42 -39.23 12.05
N LYS A 22 -42.83 -40.43 11.61
CA LYS A 22 -43.76 -40.58 10.47
C LYS A 22 -45.06 -39.80 10.69
N GLU A 23 -45.58 -39.81 11.92
CA GLU A 23 -46.81 -39.08 12.27
C GLU A 23 -46.68 -37.56 12.10
N GLU A 24 -45.52 -37.00 12.43
CA GLU A 24 -45.23 -35.58 12.23
C GLU A 24 -45.13 -35.22 10.75
N ILE A 25 -44.52 -36.10 9.95
CA ILE A 25 -44.44 -35.98 8.49
C ILE A 25 -45.86 -36.00 7.88
N ASP A 26 -46.71 -36.93 8.31
CA ASP A 26 -48.11 -37.05 7.85
C ASP A 26 -48.94 -35.81 8.23
N LYS A 27 -48.74 -35.26 9.44
CA LYS A 27 -49.40 -34.02 9.88
C LYS A 27 -48.90 -32.82 9.08
N ALA A 28 -47.59 -32.71 8.85
CA ALA A 28 -47.00 -31.62 8.09
C ALA A 28 -47.45 -31.62 6.62
N TYR A 29 -47.47 -32.80 5.98
CA TYR A 29 -47.98 -32.97 4.63
C TYR A 29 -49.43 -32.48 4.50
N ARG A 30 -50.32 -32.93 5.39
CA ARG A 30 -51.74 -32.51 5.38
C ARG A 30 -51.91 -30.99 5.48
N ARG A 31 -51.16 -30.34 6.38
CA ARG A 31 -51.19 -28.88 6.53
C ARG A 31 -50.70 -28.16 5.27
N LYS A 32 -49.59 -28.61 4.68
CA LYS A 32 -49.02 -27.97 3.47
C LYS A 32 -49.86 -28.25 2.22
N ALA A 33 -50.42 -29.45 2.09
CA ALA A 33 -51.32 -29.80 0.99
C ALA A 33 -52.55 -28.90 0.94
N ILE A 34 -53.17 -28.60 2.10
CA ILE A 34 -54.30 -27.67 2.16
C ILE A 34 -53.87 -26.24 1.79
N LYS A 35 -52.69 -25.81 2.25
CA LYS A 35 -52.17 -24.45 1.99
C LYS A 35 -51.88 -24.22 0.52
N PHE A 36 -51.30 -25.21 -0.17
CA PHE A 36 -50.87 -25.10 -1.56
C PHE A 36 -51.78 -25.83 -2.55
N HIS A 37 -53.02 -26.14 -2.16
CA HIS A 37 -53.99 -26.77 -3.08
C HIS A 37 -54.34 -25.82 -4.23
N PRO A 38 -54.37 -26.27 -5.50
CA PRO A 38 -54.66 -25.41 -6.65
C PRO A 38 -56.05 -24.77 -6.59
N ASP A 39 -57.04 -25.48 -6.04
CA ASP A 39 -58.42 -24.98 -5.88
C ASP A 39 -58.52 -23.78 -4.92
N LYS A 40 -57.68 -23.72 -3.89
CA LYS A 40 -57.68 -22.60 -2.92
C LYS A 40 -56.83 -21.42 -3.38
N ASN A 41 -55.94 -21.62 -4.35
CA ASN A 41 -54.98 -20.63 -4.84
C ASN A 41 -55.25 -20.29 -6.31
N ARG A 42 -56.50 -19.88 -6.61
CA ARG A 42 -56.97 -19.61 -7.98
C ARG A 42 -56.21 -18.46 -8.66
N ASP A 43 -55.61 -17.55 -7.88
CA ASP A 43 -54.82 -16.44 -8.41
C ASP A 43 -53.41 -16.87 -8.83
N ASN A 44 -52.89 -17.97 -8.27
CA ASN A 44 -51.52 -18.45 -8.47
C ASN A 44 -51.49 -19.98 -8.67
N VAL A 45 -52.34 -20.49 -9.56
CA VAL A 45 -52.55 -21.93 -9.76
C VAL A 45 -51.25 -22.64 -10.15
N GLU A 46 -50.42 -22.02 -11.01
CA GLU A 46 -49.18 -22.64 -11.48
C GLU A 46 -48.16 -22.84 -10.35
N ALA A 47 -47.93 -21.80 -9.54
CA ALA A 47 -47.02 -21.88 -8.41
C ALA A 47 -47.53 -22.86 -7.34
N ALA A 48 -48.83 -22.80 -7.02
CA ALA A 48 -49.47 -23.73 -6.08
C ALA A 48 -49.34 -25.19 -6.55
N THR A 49 -49.56 -25.43 -7.85
CA THR A 49 -49.39 -26.75 -8.46
C THR A 49 -47.94 -27.23 -8.35
N LYS A 50 -46.95 -26.39 -8.69
CA LYS A 50 -45.52 -26.74 -8.56
C LYS A 50 -45.15 -27.12 -7.12
N PHE A 51 -45.50 -26.29 -6.13
CA PHE A 51 -45.23 -26.59 -4.72
C PHE A 51 -45.96 -27.85 -4.24
N PHE A 52 -47.21 -28.05 -4.66
CA PHE A 52 -47.98 -29.24 -4.29
C PHE A 52 -47.32 -30.53 -4.82
N HIS A 53 -46.81 -30.51 -6.05
CA HIS A 53 -46.06 -31.64 -6.61
C HIS A 53 -44.77 -31.91 -5.82
N GLN A 54 -44.01 -30.87 -5.49
CA GLN A 54 -42.78 -31.00 -4.69
C GLN A 54 -43.07 -31.57 -3.29
N ILE A 55 -44.09 -31.05 -2.59
CA ILE A 55 -44.52 -31.52 -1.27
C ILE A 55 -44.93 -33.00 -1.32
N SER A 56 -45.66 -33.39 -2.37
CA SER A 56 -46.10 -34.77 -2.57
C SER A 56 -44.93 -35.71 -2.87
N ALA A 57 -43.95 -35.26 -3.66
CA ALA A 57 -42.72 -36.00 -3.91
C ALA A 57 -41.89 -36.20 -2.63
N ALA A 58 -41.74 -35.14 -1.83
CA ALA A 58 -41.04 -35.20 -0.54
C ALA A 58 -41.72 -36.18 0.43
N TYR A 59 -43.05 -36.09 0.56
CA TYR A 59 -43.82 -37.02 1.37
C TYR A 59 -43.62 -38.48 0.93
N LYS A 60 -43.67 -38.76 -0.38
CA LYS A 60 -43.49 -40.11 -0.92
C LYS A 60 -42.10 -40.68 -0.60
N THR A 61 -41.06 -39.86 -0.65
CA THR A 61 -39.68 -40.25 -0.32
C THR A 61 -39.47 -40.45 1.17
N LEU A 62 -40.03 -39.59 2.01
CA LEU A 62 -39.84 -39.64 3.47
C LEU A 62 -40.73 -40.68 4.18
N THR A 63 -41.83 -41.09 3.55
CA THR A 63 -42.75 -42.12 4.08
C THR A 63 -42.22 -43.54 3.87
N ASP A 64 -41.49 -43.78 2.78
CA ASP A 64 -40.89 -45.07 2.44
C ASP A 64 -39.56 -45.24 3.18
N PRO A 65 -39.40 -46.26 4.06
CA PRO A 65 -38.19 -46.43 4.87
C PRO A 65 -36.93 -46.64 4.02
N GLN A 66 -37.04 -47.31 2.85
CA GLN A 66 -35.88 -47.55 2.01
C GLN A 66 -35.40 -46.26 1.35
N LYS A 67 -36.33 -45.47 0.81
CA LYS A 67 -36.03 -44.18 0.16
C LYS A 67 -35.57 -43.14 1.16
N LYS A 68 -36.17 -43.11 2.36
CA LYS A 68 -35.73 -42.26 3.46
C LYS A 68 -34.28 -42.55 3.82
N LEU A 69 -33.91 -43.83 3.94
CA LEU A 69 -32.53 -44.21 4.27
C LEU A 69 -31.53 -43.75 3.21
N GLU A 70 -31.84 -43.92 1.93
CA GLU A 70 -30.99 -43.46 0.83
C GLU A 70 -30.87 -41.93 0.80
N TYR A 71 -32.00 -41.23 0.96
CA TYR A 71 -32.03 -39.79 1.05
C TYR A 71 -31.18 -39.28 2.22
N ASP A 72 -31.34 -39.87 3.40
CA ASP A 72 -30.60 -39.52 4.61
C ASP A 72 -29.09 -39.70 4.46
N LYS A 73 -28.65 -40.74 3.74
CA LYS A 73 -27.22 -40.95 3.43
C LYS A 73 -26.68 -39.81 2.57
N ILE A 74 -27.39 -39.48 1.49
CA ILE A 74 -27.00 -38.39 0.57
C ILE A 74 -27.02 -37.05 1.31
N HIS A 75 -28.06 -36.81 2.10
CA HIS A 75 -28.24 -35.58 2.88
C HIS A 75 -27.11 -35.39 3.90
N LYS A 76 -26.75 -36.44 4.65
CA LYS A 76 -25.58 -36.41 5.56
C LYS A 76 -24.28 -36.13 4.82
N ALA A 77 -24.05 -36.79 3.68
CA ALA A 77 -22.86 -36.58 2.87
C ALA A 77 -22.78 -35.14 2.33
N LYS A 78 -23.91 -34.55 1.92
CA LYS A 78 -23.98 -33.13 1.52
C LYS A 78 -23.61 -32.20 2.67
N ILE A 79 -24.17 -32.42 3.86
CA ILE A 79 -23.85 -31.62 5.07
C ILE A 79 -22.38 -31.74 5.44
N GLU A 80 -21.84 -32.96 5.44
CA GLU A 80 -20.43 -33.21 5.76
C GLU A 80 -19.50 -32.53 4.75
N SER A 81 -19.82 -32.64 3.46
CA SER A 81 -19.07 -31.98 2.40
C SER A 81 -19.06 -30.47 2.57
N LYS A 82 -20.22 -29.86 2.90
CA LYS A 82 -20.34 -28.43 3.19
C LYS A 82 -19.47 -28.02 4.39
N LYS A 83 -19.55 -28.76 5.50
CA LYS A 83 -18.72 -28.53 6.69
C LYS A 83 -17.22 -28.64 6.39
N ARG A 84 -16.82 -29.63 5.57
CA ARG A 84 -15.43 -29.79 5.15
C ARG A 84 -14.97 -28.59 4.31
N PHE A 85 -15.80 -28.14 3.37
CA PHE A 85 -15.52 -26.98 2.55
C PHE A 85 -15.37 -25.72 3.41
N GLU A 86 -16.30 -25.45 4.33
CA GLU A 86 -16.24 -24.32 5.27
C GLU A 86 -14.94 -24.33 6.10
N LYS A 87 -14.51 -25.50 6.59
CA LYS A 87 -13.24 -25.64 7.31
C LYS A 87 -12.02 -25.33 6.43
N LEU A 88 -12.03 -25.77 5.18
CA LEU A 88 -10.94 -25.49 4.25
C LEU A 88 -10.88 -24.01 3.88
N ASP A 89 -12.04 -23.39 3.70
CA ASP A 89 -12.14 -21.96 3.39
C ASP A 89 -11.64 -21.10 4.56
N ALA A 90 -12.03 -21.44 5.79
CA ALA A 90 -11.50 -20.79 6.99
C ALA A 90 -9.97 -20.89 7.09
N LYS A 91 -9.40 -22.07 6.80
CA LYS A 91 -7.94 -22.26 6.76
C LYS A 91 -7.27 -21.42 5.67
N ARG A 92 -7.85 -21.38 4.46
CA ARG A 92 -7.35 -20.56 3.35
C ARG A 92 -7.35 -19.08 3.70
N LYS A 93 -8.44 -18.60 4.32
CA LYS A 93 -8.57 -17.22 4.75
C LYS A 93 -7.52 -16.87 5.81
N ALA A 94 -7.36 -17.70 6.83
CA ALA A 94 -6.35 -17.50 7.88
C ALA A 94 -4.93 -17.46 7.30
N LEU A 95 -4.60 -18.38 6.39
CA LEU A 95 -3.29 -18.37 5.71
C LEU A 95 -3.08 -17.11 4.88
N LYS A 96 -4.11 -16.65 4.16
CA LYS A 96 -4.04 -15.43 3.36
C LYS A 96 -3.79 -14.20 4.23
N GLU A 97 -4.50 -14.10 5.35
CA GLU A 97 -4.34 -13.02 6.32
C GLU A 97 -2.95 -13.02 6.93
N GLU A 98 -2.44 -14.18 7.35
CA GLU A 98 -1.07 -14.33 7.86
C GLU A 98 -0.01 -13.90 6.82
N LEU A 99 -0.19 -14.29 5.55
CA LEU A 99 0.70 -13.87 4.47
C LEU A 99 0.65 -12.35 4.23
N GLU A 100 -0.54 -11.77 4.21
CA GLU A 100 -0.74 -10.33 4.01
C GLU A 100 -0.12 -9.51 5.16
N GLU A 101 -0.30 -9.96 6.40
CA GLU A 101 0.31 -9.34 7.58
C GLU A 101 1.83 -9.42 7.53
N ARG A 102 2.39 -10.57 7.14
CA ARG A 102 3.83 -10.75 6.98
C ARG A 102 4.40 -9.84 5.89
N GLU A 103 3.73 -9.75 4.75
CA GLU A 103 4.12 -8.83 3.68
C GLU A 103 4.05 -7.37 4.14
N LYS A 104 3.00 -7.01 4.88
CA LYS A 104 2.85 -5.67 5.45
C LYS A 104 3.94 -5.36 6.47
N ALA A 105 4.27 -6.30 7.35
CA ALA A 105 5.35 -6.16 8.32
C ALA A 105 6.72 -6.00 7.64
N VAL A 106 6.99 -6.75 6.57
CA VAL A 106 8.23 -6.58 5.76
C VAL A 106 8.24 -5.24 5.03
N LYS A 107 7.10 -4.79 4.48
CA LYS A 107 6.99 -3.45 3.88
C LYS A 107 7.19 -2.35 4.92
N GLN A 108 6.70 -2.54 6.15
CA GLN A 108 6.88 -1.61 7.26
C GLN A 108 8.32 -1.61 7.79
N SER A 109 8.96 -2.77 7.91
CA SER A 109 10.38 -2.86 8.31
C SER A 109 11.30 -2.26 7.26
N LYS A 110 11.03 -2.44 5.97
CA LYS A 110 11.71 -1.70 4.88
C LYS A 110 11.46 -0.19 4.93
N LYS A 111 10.36 0.26 5.54
CA LYS A 111 10.08 1.69 5.82
C LYS A 111 10.76 2.19 7.10
N THR A 112 11.20 1.31 8.01
CA THR A 112 12.03 1.76 9.13
C THR A 112 13.31 2.35 8.57
N PRO A 113 13.74 3.54 9.03
CA PRO A 113 14.89 4.22 8.46
C PRO A 113 16.17 3.58 8.99
N VAL A 114 16.42 2.34 8.59
CA VAL A 114 17.78 1.79 8.60
C VAL A 114 18.50 2.51 7.47
N TYR A 115 19.18 3.61 7.81
CA TYR A 115 20.08 4.36 6.92
C TYR A 115 19.56 4.48 5.47
N THR A 116 18.37 5.07 5.31
CA THR A 116 17.85 5.33 3.96
C THR A 116 18.64 6.49 3.34
N GLN A 117 18.86 6.43 2.04
CA GLN A 117 19.62 7.43 1.28
C GLN A 117 19.10 8.85 1.52
N GLU A 118 17.78 9.01 1.62
CA GLU A 118 17.11 10.28 1.97
C GLU A 118 17.45 10.78 3.38
N SER A 119 17.61 9.88 4.37
CA SER A 119 18.05 10.26 5.72
C SER A 119 19.51 10.73 5.74
N CYS A 120 20.32 10.26 4.79
CA CYS A 120 21.72 10.64 4.67
C CYS A 120 21.85 11.97 3.93
N GLU A 121 21.09 12.14 2.86
CA GLU A 121 20.98 13.39 2.11
C GLU A 121 20.44 14.53 2.99
N ALA A 122 19.43 14.27 3.82
CA ALA A 122 18.94 15.24 4.80
C ALA A 122 19.99 15.61 5.86
N LYS A 123 20.85 14.67 6.28
CA LYS A 123 21.99 14.96 7.17
C LYS A 123 23.08 15.76 6.45
N ILE A 124 23.37 15.43 5.20
CA ILE A 124 24.35 16.14 4.37
C ILE A 124 23.91 17.58 4.11
N GLU A 125 22.64 17.80 3.75
CA GLU A 125 22.09 19.14 3.57
C GLU A 125 22.15 19.96 4.86
N ARG A 126 21.77 19.37 5.99
CA ARG A 126 21.88 20.04 7.30
C ARG A 126 23.33 20.48 7.61
N ILE A 127 24.33 19.68 7.24
CA ILE A 127 25.76 20.02 7.39
C ILE A 127 26.21 21.11 6.38
N LYS A 128 25.77 21.02 5.13
CA LYS A 128 26.06 22.02 4.08
C LYS A 128 25.48 23.39 4.43
N GLU A 129 24.29 23.40 4.97
CA GLU A 129 23.59 24.64 5.32
C GLU A 129 24.23 25.31 6.55
N GLU A 130 24.67 24.51 7.53
CA GLU A 130 25.43 25.03 8.68
C GLU A 130 26.81 25.58 8.26
N THR A 131 27.51 24.90 7.34
CA THR A 131 28.80 25.39 6.82
C THR A 131 28.63 26.64 5.96
N ALA A 132 27.57 26.74 5.16
CA ALA A 132 27.22 27.93 4.38
C ALA A 132 26.86 29.12 5.30
N ARG A 133 26.11 28.88 6.37
CA ARG A 133 25.78 29.89 7.38
C ARG A 133 27.04 30.48 8.01
N ARG A 134 27.98 29.63 8.44
CA ARG A 134 29.27 30.06 9.01
C ARG A 134 30.12 30.86 8.03
N ARG A 135 30.11 30.52 6.73
CA ARG A 135 30.82 31.28 5.69
C ARG A 135 30.21 32.67 5.48
N ARG A 136 28.88 32.78 5.41
CA ARG A 136 28.16 34.06 5.27
C ARG A 136 28.41 34.98 6.46
N GLU A 137 28.32 34.48 7.68
CA GLU A 137 28.59 35.27 8.90
C GLU A 137 30.04 35.79 8.94
N ARG A 138 31.01 34.98 8.50
CA ARG A 138 32.41 35.39 8.43
C ARG A 138 32.64 36.46 7.38
N GLU A 139 32.07 36.29 6.18
CA GLU A 139 32.15 37.27 5.09
C GLU A 139 31.48 38.59 5.48
N GLU A 140 30.32 38.54 6.15
CA GLU A 140 29.62 39.73 6.64
C GLU A 140 30.44 40.46 7.72
N LYS A 141 31.04 39.73 8.67
CA LYS A 141 31.97 40.32 9.65
C LYS A 141 33.18 40.99 8.99
N LEU A 142 33.77 40.34 7.99
CA LEU A 142 34.88 40.90 7.20
C LEU A 142 34.45 42.17 6.46
N ARG A 143 33.26 42.17 5.86
CA ARG A 143 32.70 43.33 5.16
C ARG A 143 32.44 44.50 6.10
N LEU A 144 31.82 44.26 7.26
CA LEU A 144 31.60 45.29 8.28
C LEU A 144 32.92 45.84 8.82
N SER A 145 33.93 44.99 9.01
CA SER A 145 35.27 45.42 9.41
C SER A 145 35.96 46.27 8.32
N ALA A 146 35.83 45.88 7.05
CA ALA A 146 36.34 46.64 5.92
C ALA A 146 35.63 47.99 5.76
N ASP A 147 34.31 48.05 5.98
CA ASP A 147 33.52 49.28 5.97
C ASP A 147 33.86 50.18 7.15
N GLN A 148 34.13 49.62 8.34
CA GLN A 148 34.67 50.40 9.46
C GLN A 148 36.06 50.96 9.13
N ARG A 149 36.92 50.18 8.47
CA ARG A 149 38.26 50.60 8.05
C ARG A 149 38.21 51.66 6.96
N SER A 150 37.27 51.57 6.01
CA SER A 150 37.06 52.59 4.99
C SER A 150 36.51 53.88 5.58
N LYS A 151 35.51 53.82 6.47
CA LYS A 151 34.99 54.97 7.24
C LYS A 151 36.06 55.60 8.13
N ALA A 152 36.89 54.81 8.80
CA ALA A 152 38.05 55.31 9.54
C ALA A 152 39.05 56.01 8.60
N SER A 153 39.34 55.46 7.41
CA SER A 153 40.21 56.13 6.44
C SER A 153 39.59 57.41 5.86
N THR A 154 38.27 57.44 5.65
CA THR A 154 37.53 58.59 5.11
C THR A 154 37.46 59.72 6.13
N THR A 155 37.23 59.40 7.41
CA THR A 155 37.28 60.38 8.51
C THR A 155 38.70 60.90 8.76
N TYR A 156 39.74 60.07 8.57
CA TYR A 156 41.13 60.54 8.54
C TYR A 156 41.44 61.41 7.30
N ARG A 157 40.79 61.16 6.16
CA ARG A 157 40.96 61.93 4.90
C ARG A 157 40.29 63.31 4.96
N THR A 158 39.15 63.45 5.64
CA THR A 158 38.46 64.74 5.79
C THR A 158 39.14 65.68 6.79
N ASN A 159 40.00 65.14 7.67
CA ASN A 159 40.67 65.92 8.72
C ASN A 159 42.10 66.36 8.36
N LEU A 160 42.59 66.11 7.12
CA LEU A 160 43.98 66.41 6.72
C LEU A 160 44.12 66.97 5.29
N THR A 161 43.30 67.95 4.89
CA THR A 161 43.50 68.68 3.62
C THR A 161 43.44 70.21 3.78
N PRO A 162 44.59 70.93 3.83
CA PRO A 162 44.69 72.35 3.53
C PRO A 162 44.80 72.61 2.01
N PRO A 163 44.52 73.85 1.51
CA PRO A 163 44.41 74.11 0.08
C PRO A 163 45.77 74.36 -0.59
N SER A 164 45.88 73.84 -1.82
CA SER A 164 46.75 74.31 -2.91
C SER A 164 48.28 74.18 -2.77
N SER A 165 48.90 73.64 -3.83
CA SER A 165 50.04 74.24 -4.56
C SER A 165 51.10 73.22 -5.00
N SER A 166 51.48 73.35 -6.28
CA SER A 166 52.80 73.06 -6.85
C SER A 166 53.27 71.62 -7.01
N LYS A 167 53.30 71.23 -8.30
CA LYS A 167 54.35 70.52 -9.05
C LYS A 167 55.18 69.47 -8.29
N ASN A 168 55.11 68.22 -8.77
CA ASN A 168 56.29 67.55 -9.34
C ASN A 168 55.89 66.28 -10.11
N SER A 169 56.35 66.21 -11.36
CA SER A 169 56.26 65.03 -12.21
C SER A 169 57.21 63.96 -11.70
N ILE A 170 56.66 62.87 -11.15
CA ILE A 170 57.38 61.61 -10.99
C ILE A 170 56.55 60.55 -11.71
N LYS A 171 57.20 59.91 -12.68
CA LYS A 171 56.64 58.87 -13.54
C LYS A 171 56.38 57.62 -12.70
N VAL A 172 55.12 57.38 -12.33
CA VAL A 172 54.69 56.14 -11.68
C VAL A 172 54.33 55.15 -12.79
N PRO A 173 54.85 53.92 -12.79
CA PRO A 173 54.50 52.94 -13.82
C PRO A 173 53.01 52.62 -13.72
N GLY A 174 52.34 52.56 -14.88
CA GLY A 174 50.90 52.33 -14.96
C GLY A 174 50.47 51.04 -14.24
N PRO A 175 49.18 50.92 -13.88
CA PRO A 175 48.70 49.75 -13.17
C PRO A 175 48.95 48.51 -14.01
N SER A 176 49.84 47.63 -13.53
CA SER A 176 49.85 46.24 -13.97
C SER A 176 48.45 45.70 -13.74
N LYS A 177 47.83 45.26 -14.84
CA LYS A 177 46.54 44.58 -14.92
C LYS A 177 46.28 43.78 -13.63
N PRO A 178 45.07 43.83 -13.02
CA PRO A 178 44.72 42.76 -12.10
C PRO A 178 44.85 41.46 -12.90
N LEU A 179 45.70 40.55 -12.43
CA LEU A 179 45.75 39.20 -12.96
C LEU A 179 44.37 38.61 -12.70
N PHE A 180 43.53 38.70 -13.73
CA PHE A 180 42.29 37.98 -13.88
C PHE A 180 42.66 36.50 -14.03
N GLY A 181 43.07 35.90 -12.92
CA GLY A 181 43.11 34.47 -12.75
C GLY A 181 41.72 34.05 -12.31
N TYR A 182 40.77 34.01 -13.25
CA TYR A 182 39.74 32.97 -13.18
C TYR A 182 40.52 31.65 -13.25
N ARG A 183 40.94 31.13 -12.09
CA ARG A 183 41.26 29.71 -12.00
C ARG A 183 39.89 29.05 -12.10
N GLN A 184 39.59 28.65 -13.32
CA GLN A 184 38.58 27.67 -13.68
C GLN A 184 38.43 26.65 -12.54
N GLY A 185 37.18 26.36 -12.20
CA GLY A 185 36.85 25.20 -11.39
C GLY A 185 37.38 23.91 -12.02
N SER A 186 37.08 22.79 -11.36
CA SER A 186 37.60 21.44 -11.64
C SER A 186 39.12 21.37 -11.41
N ASP A 187 39.63 20.51 -10.53
CA ASP A 187 39.86 19.13 -10.96
C ASP A 187 39.83 18.12 -9.82
N PHE A 188 39.68 18.52 -8.55
CA PHE A 188 39.66 17.52 -7.47
C PHE A 188 38.33 16.75 -7.41
N GLU A 189 37.19 17.41 -7.63
CA GLU A 189 35.89 16.74 -7.64
C GLU A 189 35.63 15.97 -8.94
N SER A 190 36.14 16.42 -10.10
CA SER A 190 35.99 15.69 -11.37
C SER A 190 36.87 14.44 -11.44
N ILE A 191 38.08 14.47 -10.87
CA ILE A 191 38.96 13.31 -10.79
C ILE A 191 38.38 12.25 -9.86
N VAL A 192 37.78 12.64 -8.73
CA VAL A 192 37.15 11.69 -7.79
C VAL A 192 35.88 11.09 -8.39
N LEU A 193 35.06 11.89 -9.08
CA LEU A 193 33.82 11.41 -9.71
C LEU A 193 34.11 10.47 -10.89
N ASN A 194 35.10 10.77 -11.74
CA ASN A 194 35.48 9.91 -12.85
C ASN A 194 36.10 8.58 -12.37
N LYS A 195 36.86 8.61 -11.27
CA LYS A 195 37.45 7.41 -10.66
C LYS A 195 36.38 6.48 -10.04
N MET A 196 35.29 7.03 -9.51
CA MET A 196 34.15 6.24 -9.00
C MET A 196 33.30 5.62 -10.13
N ILE A 197 33.13 6.32 -11.26
CA ILE A 197 32.37 5.80 -12.41
C ILE A 197 33.09 4.63 -13.09
N GLU A 198 34.42 4.66 -13.19
CA GLU A 198 35.18 3.52 -13.73
C GLU A 198 35.14 2.29 -12.83
N GLN A 199 35.23 2.46 -11.51
CA GLN A 199 35.16 1.33 -10.57
C GLN A 199 33.79 0.65 -10.60
N GLY A 200 32.69 1.42 -10.74
CA GLY A 200 31.34 0.86 -10.84
C GLY A 200 31.03 0.11 -12.14
N LYS A 201 31.75 0.39 -13.24
CA LYS A 201 31.58 -0.34 -14.51
C LYS A 201 32.29 -1.70 -14.48
N LEU A 202 33.47 -1.77 -13.88
CA LEU A 202 34.25 -3.01 -13.75
C LEU A 202 33.57 -4.07 -12.87
N GLU A 203 32.78 -3.64 -11.87
CA GLU A 203 32.06 -4.57 -10.98
C GLU A 203 30.80 -5.15 -11.62
N LYS A 204 30.14 -4.43 -12.54
CA LYS A 204 28.96 -4.93 -13.27
C LYS A 204 29.32 -5.97 -14.33
N GLU A 205 30.49 -5.85 -14.94
CA GLU A 205 30.97 -6.81 -15.95
C GLU A 205 31.36 -8.17 -15.33
N LYS A 206 31.83 -8.18 -14.07
CA LYS A 206 32.11 -9.40 -13.30
C LYS A 206 30.87 -10.16 -12.80
N GLN A 207 29.67 -9.56 -12.87
CA GLN A 207 28.43 -10.23 -12.48
C GLN A 207 27.63 -10.78 -13.66
N GLN A 208 28.12 -10.59 -14.90
CA GLN A 208 27.49 -11.09 -16.13
C GLN A 208 28.35 -12.14 -16.90
N SER A 209 29.55 -12.47 -16.42
CA SER A 209 30.29 -13.70 -16.79
C SER A 209 30.16 -14.76 -15.70
#